data_AF-A0A8T4X0K7-F1
#
_entry.id   AF-A0A8T4X0K7-F1
#
_cell.length_a   1.000
_cell.length_b   1.000
_cell.length_c   1.000
_cell.angle_alpha   90.00
_cell.angle_beta   90.00
_cell.angle_gamma   90.00
#
_symmetry.space_group_name_H-M   'P 1'
#
loop_
_entity.id
_entity.type
_entity.pdbx_description
1 polymer ?
#
loop_
_entity_poly.entity_id
_entity_poly.type
_entity_poly.pdbx_seq_one_letter_code
_entity_poly.pdbx_strand_id
1 'polypeptide(L)'
;MKAEKTVKSAVVELTNVKRKQLERMWSNYQRWLHTGEGASEVYSAHRQQAERNLDTDDLKDGKAYPVFLRKDLIELRDCGSELADYFFKIPSKQRHGGIKVPIMTHMDIKDKHEICMTKLLKRN
;
A
#
# COMPACT_ATOMS: atom_id res chain seq x y z
N MET A 1 7.25 -13.53 -24.91
CA MET A 1 6.09 -12.80 -24.32
C MET A 1 6.27 -12.80 -22.81
N LYS A 2 6.25 -11.63 -22.14
CA LYS A 2 6.24 -11.58 -20.67
C LYS A 2 4.79 -11.75 -20.20
N ALA A 3 4.55 -12.66 -19.27
CA ALA A 3 3.23 -12.87 -18.68
C ALA A 3 3.10 -12.00 -17.42
N GLU A 4 1.97 -11.30 -17.29
CA GLU A 4 1.64 -10.52 -16.09
C GLU A 4 0.62 -11.26 -15.25
N LYS A 5 0.80 -11.26 -13.94
CA LYS A 5 -0.14 -11.88 -12.99
C LYS A 5 -0.33 -10.98 -11.78
N THR A 6 -1.58 -10.81 -11.35
CA THR A 6 -1.91 -10.06 -10.13
C THR A 6 -1.91 -11.00 -8.94
N VAL A 7 -1.01 -10.75 -7.98
CA VAL A 7 -1.04 -11.40 -6.66
C VAL A 7 -1.88 -10.55 -5.71
N LYS A 8 -2.96 -11.13 -5.17
CA LYS A 8 -3.76 -10.56 -4.08
C LYS A 8 -3.23 -11.06 -2.76
N SER A 9 -3.13 -10.16 -1.79
CA SER A 9 -2.63 -10.44 -0.46
C SER A 9 -3.47 -9.76 0.60
N ALA A 10 -3.62 -10.40 1.75
CA ALA A 10 -4.23 -9.82 2.94
C ALA A 10 -3.13 -9.40 3.91
N VAL A 11 -3.30 -8.23 4.55
CA VAL A 11 -2.47 -7.85 5.70
C VAL A 11 -3.01 -8.59 6.92
N VAL A 12 -2.15 -9.36 7.59
CA VAL A 12 -2.52 -10.24 8.72
C VAL A 12 -1.71 -9.88 9.97
N GLU A 13 -2.13 -10.38 11.15
CA GLU A 13 -1.36 -10.28 12.41
C GLU A 13 -0.83 -8.86 12.76
N LEU A 14 -1.66 -7.83 12.52
CA LEU A 14 -1.28 -6.45 12.84
C LEU A 14 -1.33 -6.19 14.34
N THR A 15 -0.24 -5.64 14.88
CA THR A 15 -0.28 -5.01 16.20
C THR A 15 -1.17 -3.77 16.16
N ASN A 16 -1.78 -3.43 17.30
CA ASN A 16 -2.63 -2.23 17.44
C ASN A 16 -1.92 -0.94 16.98
N VAL A 17 -0.61 -0.84 17.21
CA VAL A 17 0.20 0.30 16.75
C VAL A 17 0.27 0.34 15.23
N LYS A 18 0.61 -0.77 14.56
CA LYS A 18 0.71 -0.81 13.10
C LYS A 18 -0.65 -0.58 12.43
N ARG A 19 -1.73 -1.14 13.01
CA ARG A 19 -3.11 -0.90 12.56
C ARG A 19 -3.43 0.60 12.56
N LYS A 20 -3.25 1.28 13.69
CA LYS A 20 -3.46 2.74 13.79
C LYS A 20 -2.61 3.54 12.82
N GLN A 21 -1.36 3.13 12.59
CA GLN A 21 -0.48 3.77 11.62
C GLN A 21 -1.00 3.64 10.17
N LEU A 22 -1.44 2.45 9.77
CA LEU A 22 -2.03 2.22 8.44
C LEU A 22 -3.36 2.94 8.26
N GLU A 23 -4.21 2.92 9.28
CA GLU A 23 -5.50 3.63 9.28
C GLU A 23 -5.28 5.13 9.13
N ARG A 24 -4.36 5.72 9.91
CA ARG A 24 -4.02 7.14 9.78
C ARG A 24 -3.44 7.47 8.42
N MET A 25 -2.54 6.63 7.90
CA MET A 25 -1.96 6.81 6.57
C MET A 25 -3.04 6.78 5.49
N TRP A 26 -3.97 5.81 5.55
CA TRP A 26 -5.10 5.70 4.65
C TRP A 26 -6.03 6.92 4.74
N SER A 27 -6.46 7.30 5.94
CA SER A 27 -7.36 8.43 6.15
C SER A 27 -6.76 9.74 5.67
N ASN A 28 -5.46 9.98 5.94
CA ASN A 28 -4.76 11.16 5.45
C ASN A 28 -4.69 11.19 3.92
N TYR A 29 -4.47 10.04 3.29
CA TYR A 29 -4.45 9.92 1.83
C TYR A 29 -5.82 10.17 1.21
N GLN A 30 -6.89 9.55 1.74
CA GLN A 30 -8.26 9.78 1.25
C GLN A 30 -8.68 11.24 1.45
N ARG A 31 -8.40 11.84 2.61
CA ARG A 31 -8.72 13.25 2.87
C ARG A 31 -8.03 14.15 1.85
N TRP A 32 -6.73 13.97 1.65
CA TRP A 32 -5.98 14.74 0.66
C TRP A 32 -6.55 14.59 -0.75
N LEU A 33 -6.90 13.36 -1.17
CA LEU A 33 -7.50 13.14 -2.49
C LEU A 33 -8.81 13.91 -2.66
N HIS A 34 -9.71 13.85 -1.68
CA HIS A 34 -11.04 14.45 -1.82
C HIS A 34 -11.11 15.94 -1.52
N THR A 35 -10.22 16.48 -0.67
CA THR A 35 -10.29 17.89 -0.23
C THR A 35 -9.08 18.72 -0.64
N GLY A 36 -8.01 18.10 -1.11
CA GLY A 36 -6.71 18.74 -1.32
C GLY A 36 -5.95 19.07 -0.02
N GLU A 37 -6.58 18.94 1.16
CA GLU A 37 -5.99 19.33 2.44
C GLU A 37 -5.05 18.29 3.02
N GLY A 38 -4.09 18.75 3.83
CA GLY A 38 -3.19 17.86 4.56
C GLY A 38 -2.26 17.06 3.64
N ALA A 39 -1.99 17.57 2.43
CA ALA A 39 -1.00 17.02 1.51
C ALA A 39 0.33 16.74 2.21
N SER A 40 0.75 17.63 3.12
CA SER A 40 1.96 17.49 3.92
C SER A 40 1.95 16.27 4.84
N GLU A 41 0.81 15.65 5.16
CA GLU A 41 0.74 14.43 5.98
C GLU A 41 0.79 13.15 5.14
N VAL A 42 0.65 13.27 3.82
CA VAL A 42 0.76 12.16 2.88
C VAL A 42 2.22 11.99 2.48
N TYR A 43 2.64 10.75 2.27
CA TYR A 43 3.98 10.47 1.75
C TYR A 43 4.08 10.97 0.30
N SER A 44 5.14 11.70 -0.04
CA SER A 44 5.25 12.40 -1.34
C SER A 44 5.14 11.44 -2.53
N ALA A 45 5.73 10.24 -2.42
CA ALA A 45 5.64 9.25 -3.49
C ALA A 45 4.22 8.73 -3.73
N HIS A 46 3.34 8.73 -2.72
CA HIS A 46 1.93 8.35 -2.92
C HIS A 46 1.15 9.42 -3.66
N ARG A 47 1.40 10.71 -3.35
CA ARG A 47 0.77 11.81 -4.07
C ARG A 47 1.12 11.77 -5.56
N GLN A 48 2.42 11.69 -5.85
CA GLN A 48 2.92 11.58 -7.23
C GLN A 48 2.35 10.36 -7.97
N GLN A 49 2.19 9.22 -7.29
CA GLN A 49 1.59 8.05 -7.92
C GLN A 49 0.07 8.19 -8.09
N ALA A 50 -0.61 8.91 -7.20
CA ALA A 50 -2.04 9.20 -7.35
C ALA A 50 -2.29 10.07 -8.58
N GLU A 51 -1.60 11.20 -8.69
CA GLU A 51 -1.69 12.13 -9.82
C GLU A 51 -1.38 11.47 -11.18
N ARG A 52 -0.57 10.40 -11.18
CA ARG A 52 -0.26 9.62 -12.39
C ARG A 52 -1.31 8.59 -12.77
N ASN A 53 -2.04 8.05 -11.80
CA ASN A 53 -2.92 6.89 -11.99
C ASN A 53 -4.41 7.19 -11.81
N LEU A 54 -4.73 8.37 -11.28
CA LEU A 54 -6.08 8.84 -11.05
C LEU A 54 -6.23 10.20 -11.73
N ASP A 55 -7.44 10.44 -12.24
CA ASP A 55 -7.89 11.79 -12.51
C ASP A 55 -8.29 12.42 -11.16
N THR A 56 -7.43 13.26 -10.59
CA THR A 56 -7.66 13.88 -9.28
C THR A 56 -8.72 14.98 -9.33
N ASP A 57 -9.09 15.45 -10.53
CA ASP A 57 -10.09 16.49 -10.72
C ASP A 57 -11.51 15.89 -10.88
N ASP A 58 -11.62 14.61 -11.24
CA ASP A 58 -12.88 13.85 -11.40
C ASP A 58 -13.01 12.68 -10.39
N LEU A 59 -12.75 12.97 -9.12
CA LEU A 59 -12.95 11.98 -8.05
C LEU A 59 -14.42 11.93 -7.62
N LYS A 60 -14.95 10.71 -7.50
CA LYS A 60 -16.34 10.48 -7.08
C LYS A 60 -16.49 10.63 -5.58
N ASP A 61 -17.47 11.42 -5.16
CA ASP A 61 -17.84 11.56 -3.76
C ASP A 61 -18.22 10.20 -3.14
N GLY A 62 -17.77 9.99 -1.91
CA GLY A 62 -18.02 8.75 -1.16
C GLY A 62 -17.27 7.51 -1.66
N LYS A 63 -16.48 7.61 -2.74
CA LYS A 63 -15.68 6.51 -3.26
C LYS A 63 -14.26 6.57 -2.69
N ALA A 64 -13.82 5.50 -2.04
CA ALA A 64 -12.43 5.38 -1.62
C ALA A 64 -11.52 4.89 -2.76
N TYR A 65 -10.32 5.44 -2.84
CA TYR A 65 -9.35 5.15 -3.91
C TYR A 65 -8.11 4.42 -3.38
N PRO A 66 -7.48 3.51 -4.16
CA PRO A 66 -6.30 2.78 -3.71
C PRO A 66 -5.11 3.72 -3.48
N VAL A 67 -4.26 3.38 -2.49
CA VAL A 67 -2.92 3.98 -2.38
C VAL A 67 -2.00 3.24 -3.33
N PHE A 68 -1.42 3.96 -4.29
CA PHE A 68 -0.44 3.42 -5.22
C PHE A 68 0.96 3.46 -4.59
N LEU A 69 1.61 2.30 -4.56
CA LEU A 69 2.96 2.15 -3.98
C LEU A 69 4.01 2.08 -5.08
N ARG A 70 5.10 2.84 -4.92
CA ARG A 70 6.22 2.85 -5.87
C ARG A 70 7.09 1.61 -5.67
N LYS A 71 7.44 0.91 -6.76
CA LYS A 71 8.12 -0.39 -6.72
C LYS A 71 9.48 -0.38 -6.02
N ASP A 72 10.22 0.71 -6.10
CA ASP A 72 11.53 0.90 -5.48
C ASP A 72 11.46 1.19 -3.98
N LEU A 73 10.27 1.54 -3.47
CA LEU A 73 10.05 1.88 -2.06
C LEU A 73 9.44 0.75 -1.25
N ILE A 74 9.02 -0.33 -1.91
CA ILE A 74 8.49 -1.53 -1.26
C ILE A 74 9.61 -2.54 -1.04
N GLU A 75 9.37 -3.48 -0.14
CA GLU A 75 10.30 -4.55 0.19
C GLU A 75 9.46 -5.75 0.62
N LEU A 76 9.75 -6.91 0.05
CA LEU A 76 9.23 -8.20 0.48
C LEU A 76 10.36 -8.97 1.14
N ARG A 77 10.05 -9.59 2.27
CA ARG A 77 10.97 -10.47 2.98
C ARG A 77 10.21 -11.68 3.46
N ASP A 78 10.71 -12.89 3.22
CA ASP A 78 10.10 -14.10 3.75
C ASP A 78 9.98 -14.04 5.28
N CYS A 79 8.83 -14.46 5.79
CA CYS A 79 8.59 -14.53 7.23
C CYS A 79 9.07 -15.87 7.82
N GLY A 80 9.11 -16.94 7.02
CA GLY A 80 9.51 -18.28 7.47
C GLY A 80 8.56 -18.90 8.51
N SER A 81 7.30 -18.43 8.58
CA SER A 81 6.30 -18.88 9.56
C SER A 81 4.98 -19.20 8.86
N GLU A 82 4.15 -20.06 9.45
CA GLU A 82 2.81 -20.39 8.90
C GLU A 82 1.79 -19.25 9.05
N LEU A 83 2.09 -18.22 9.86
CA LEU A 83 1.18 -17.11 10.13
C LEU A 83 1.15 -16.06 9.01
N ALA A 84 2.21 -15.96 8.23
CA ALA A 84 2.33 -15.03 7.12
C ALA A 84 3.41 -15.52 6.16
N ASP A 85 3.21 -15.31 4.86
CA ASP A 85 4.19 -15.69 3.85
C ASP A 85 5.35 -14.68 3.86
N TYR A 86 5.03 -13.39 3.89
CA TYR A 86 6.00 -12.31 3.74
C TYR A 86 5.78 -11.17 4.73
N PHE A 87 6.86 -10.49 5.10
CA PHE A 87 6.81 -9.11 5.56
C PHE A 87 6.89 -8.15 4.38
N PHE A 88 5.90 -7.27 4.29
CA PHE A 88 5.81 -6.23 3.27
C PHE A 88 6.05 -4.84 3.88
N LYS A 89 6.94 -4.06 3.28
CA LYS A 89 7.19 -2.67 3.67
C LYS A 89 6.26 -1.72 2.92
N ILE A 90 5.41 -1.03 3.67
CA ILE A 90 4.58 0.06 3.16
C ILE A 90 5.28 1.39 3.51
N PRO A 91 5.78 2.16 2.53
CA PRO A 91 6.35 3.48 2.82
C PRO A 91 5.26 4.40 3.37
N SER A 92 5.62 5.24 4.33
CA SER A 92 4.67 6.02 5.11
C SER A 92 5.36 7.23 5.70
N LYS A 93 4.66 8.36 5.81
CA LYS A 93 5.19 9.56 6.47
C LYS A 93 5.18 9.43 8.00
N GLN A 94 4.34 8.56 8.52
CA GLN A 94 4.12 8.33 9.94
C GLN A 94 5.29 7.56 10.59
N ARG A 95 6.13 6.88 9.80
CA ARG A 95 7.23 6.06 10.32
C ARG A 95 8.44 6.08 9.39
N HIS A 96 9.60 6.49 9.90
CA HIS A 96 10.86 6.37 9.20
C HIS A 96 11.18 4.89 8.94
N GLY A 97 11.56 4.56 7.69
CA GLY A 97 11.75 3.17 7.24
C GLY A 97 10.48 2.42 6.86
N GLY A 98 9.31 3.08 6.90
CA GLY A 98 8.03 2.49 6.51
C GLY A 98 7.40 1.55 7.56
N ILE A 99 6.15 1.17 7.32
CA ILE A 99 5.38 0.25 8.15
C ILE A 99 5.59 -1.15 7.59
N LYS A 100 6.29 -2.01 8.33
CA LYS A 100 6.48 -3.42 7.97
C LYS A 100 5.31 -4.24 8.48
N VAL A 101 4.54 -4.84 7.57
CA VAL A 101 3.33 -5.59 7.88
C VAL A 101 3.46 -7.05 7.42
N PRO A 102 2.97 -8.03 8.17
CA PRO A 102 2.86 -9.39 7.66
C PRO A 102 1.76 -9.45 6.61
N ILE A 103 2.01 -10.16 5.50
CA ILE A 103 1.01 -10.42 4.47
C ILE A 103 0.90 -11.91 4.20
N MET A 104 -0.33 -12.33 3.91
CA MET A 104 -0.65 -13.65 3.39
C MET A 104 -1.11 -13.49 1.95
N THR A 105 -0.42 -14.17 1.05
CA THR A 105 -0.65 -14.16 -0.39
C THR A 105 -1.52 -15.34 -0.78
N HIS A 106 -2.40 -15.17 -1.77
CA HIS A 106 -3.16 -16.31 -2.29
C HIS A 106 -2.29 -17.27 -3.15
N MET A 107 -1.06 -16.86 -3.47
CA MET A 107 -0.08 -17.63 -4.21
C MET A 107 1.32 -17.07 -3.99
N ASP A 108 2.33 -17.95 -4.04
CA ASP A 108 3.72 -17.58 -3.84
C ASP A 108 4.23 -16.56 -4.87
N ILE A 109 4.98 -15.58 -4.35
CA ILE A 109 5.76 -14.63 -5.13
C ILE A 109 7.16 -15.23 -5.29
N LYS A 110 7.39 -15.92 -6.41
CA LYS A 110 8.70 -16.52 -6.73
C LYS A 110 9.77 -15.45 -6.95
N ASP A 111 11.00 -15.72 -6.54
CA ASP A 111 12.15 -14.79 -6.64
C ASP A 111 12.41 -14.22 -8.03
N LYS A 112 12.04 -14.97 -9.07
CA LYS A 112 12.17 -14.56 -10.47
C LYS A 112 11.12 -13.53 -10.93
N HIS A 113 10.12 -13.23 -10.11
CA HIS A 113 9.06 -12.29 -10.46
C HIS A 113 9.50 -10.86 -10.15
N GLU A 114 9.35 -9.96 -11.13
CA GLU A 114 9.47 -8.53 -10.89
C GLU A 114 8.17 -8.00 -10.29
N ILE A 115 8.26 -7.24 -9.19
CA ILE A 115 7.11 -6.52 -8.65
C ILE A 115 6.87 -5.26 -9.49
N CYS A 116 5.69 -5.17 -10.08
CA CYS A 116 5.28 -4.03 -10.88
C CYS A 116 4.45 -3.05 -10.04
N MET A 117 3.18 -2.82 -10.41
CA MET A 117 2.28 -1.92 -9.72
C MET A 117 1.66 -2.60 -8.49
N THR A 118 1.79 -1.96 -7.34
CA THR A 118 1.16 -2.41 -6.10
C THR A 118 0.12 -1.38 -5.64
N LYS A 119 -1.07 -1.88 -5.30
CA LYS A 119 -2.20 -1.07 -4.80
C LYS A 119 -2.57 -1.55 -3.41
N LEU A 120 -2.58 -0.64 -2.44
CA LEU A 120 -3.13 -0.88 -1.12
C LEU A 120 -4.59 -0.44 -1.10
N LEU A 121 -5.46 -1.34 -0.65
CA LEU A 121 -6.90 -1.14 -0.56
C LEU A 121 -7.34 -1.41 0.87
N LYS A 122 -8.27 -0.61 1.39
CA LYS A 122 -9.00 -0.94 2.62
C LYS A 122 -10.23 -1.77 2.24
N ARG A 123 -10.32 -2.98 2.80
CA ARG A 123 -11.52 -3.82 2.68
C ARG A 123 -12.50 -3.39 3.78
N ASN A 124 -13.74 -3.12 3.40
CA ASN A 124 -14.85 -2.86 4.33
C ASN A 124 -15.33 -4.16 4.97
#